data_AF-A0A5C5TXZ7-F1
#
_entry.id   AF-A0A5C5TXZ7-F1
#
_cell.length_a   1.000
_cell.length_b   1.000
_cell.length_c   1.000
_cell.angle_alpha   90.00
_cell.angle_beta   90.00
_cell.angle_gamma   90.00
#
_symmetry.space_group_name_H-M   'P 1'
#
loop_
_entity.id
_entity.type
_entity.pdbx_description
1 polymer ?
#
loop_
_entity_poly.entity_id
_entity_poly.type
_entity_poly.pdbx_seq_one_letter_code
_entity_poly.pdbx_strand_id
1 'polypeptide(L)'
;MLMVQRRGNRPGNGGAGHRRRMRGCLPVLALLVLAGCGDEVAQEARERDRAAQQAAAPAPAAGLPPQAQSPMRFEITSSSGVEVAAAAVDFRCVDGKAASAEVQVDWKVAIPGVTAVRIKVVAEGVQDKTWTEAGGTGQATTGPWVNDGMRLRLEALSDGSVLGEVRAVAGPCT
;
A
#
# COMPACT_ATOMS: atom_id res chain seq x y z
N MET A 1 -15.52 -19.85 33.87
CA MET A 1 -14.26 -20.49 34.31
C MET A 1 -13.15 -19.49 34.02
N LEU A 2 -12.67 -18.79 35.04
CA LEU A 2 -11.69 -17.70 34.96
C LEU A 2 -10.28 -18.32 34.98
N MET A 3 -9.46 -18.08 33.97
CA MET A 3 -8.01 -18.32 34.06
C MET A 3 -7.24 -17.05 33.72
N VAL A 4 -6.78 -16.42 34.79
CA VAL A 4 -5.74 -15.39 34.82
C VAL A 4 -4.38 -16.11 34.69
N GLN A 5 -3.55 -15.72 33.73
CA GLN A 5 -2.11 -16.00 33.79
C GLN A 5 -1.29 -14.71 33.76
N ARG A 6 -0.38 -14.65 34.74
CA ARG A 6 0.53 -13.56 35.08
C ARG A 6 1.80 -13.58 34.23
N ARG A 7 2.24 -12.38 33.85
CA ARG A 7 3.60 -11.80 33.83
C ARG A 7 4.82 -12.71 33.59
N GLY A 8 5.63 -12.30 32.62
CA GLY A 8 7.07 -12.56 32.57
C GLY A 8 7.83 -11.37 31.95
N ASN A 9 8.41 -10.54 32.80
CA ASN A 9 9.27 -9.40 32.49
C ASN A 9 10.72 -9.90 32.32
N ARG A 10 11.45 -9.47 31.28
CA ARG A 10 12.91 -9.69 31.15
C ARG A 10 13.59 -8.40 30.68
N PRO A 11 14.48 -7.81 31.49
CA PRO A 11 15.45 -6.82 31.05
C PRO A 11 16.88 -7.40 31.02
N GLY A 12 17.76 -6.82 30.20
CA GLY A 12 19.20 -7.08 30.18
C GLY A 12 19.81 -6.70 28.82
N ASN A 13 20.45 -5.56 28.58
CA ASN A 13 21.63 -4.89 29.19
C ASN A 13 22.96 -5.28 28.50
N GLY A 14 23.77 -4.25 28.19
CA GLY A 14 25.20 -4.33 27.83
C GLY A 14 25.51 -4.60 26.35
N GLY A 15 26.50 -3.98 25.70
CA GLY A 15 27.58 -3.13 26.18
C GLY A 15 28.50 -2.72 25.02
N ALA A 16 29.26 -1.66 25.26
CA ALA A 16 30.19 -1.00 24.35
C ALA A 16 31.43 -1.84 23.98
N GLY A 17 32.01 -1.55 22.80
CA GLY A 17 33.30 -2.11 22.37
C GLY A 17 34.06 -1.15 21.46
N HIS A 18 34.97 -0.39 22.06
CA HIS A 18 35.86 0.60 21.47
C HIS A 18 37.23 -0.04 21.13
N ARG A 19 38.06 0.65 20.33
CA ARG A 19 39.53 0.47 20.10
C ARG A 19 39.90 -0.52 18.97
N ARG A 20 40.95 -0.35 18.15
CA ARG A 20 42.24 0.41 18.18
C ARG A 20 42.83 0.35 16.73
N ARG A 21 43.47 1.43 16.22
CA ARG A 21 44.93 1.58 15.86
C ARG A 21 45.52 0.54 14.88
N MET A 22 46.49 0.76 13.99
CA MET A 22 47.36 1.86 13.51
C MET A 22 48.31 1.26 12.43
N ARG A 23 48.80 2.11 11.50
CA ARG A 23 50.18 2.17 10.92
C ARG A 23 50.79 1.03 10.07
N GLY A 24 51.30 1.47 8.90
CA GLY A 24 52.51 0.98 8.18
C GLY A 24 52.60 1.66 6.79
N CYS A 25 53.36 2.76 6.61
CA CYS A 25 54.73 2.85 6.05
C CYS A 25 54.94 2.08 4.72
N LEU A 26 54.86 2.73 3.54
CA LEU A 26 55.95 3.30 2.68
C LEU A 26 56.69 2.25 1.81
N PRO A 27 57.30 2.55 0.64
CA PRO A 27 57.17 3.70 -0.29
C PRO A 27 57.37 3.39 -1.82
N VAL A 28 57.35 4.46 -2.63
CA VAL A 28 58.01 4.69 -3.96
C VAL A 28 57.48 3.96 -5.22
N LEU A 29 56.91 4.72 -6.15
CA LEU A 29 57.53 4.96 -7.46
C LEU A 29 56.93 6.21 -8.14
N ALA A 30 57.81 7.14 -8.49
CA ALA A 30 57.50 8.34 -9.24
C ALA A 30 57.44 8.01 -10.74
N LEU A 31 56.38 8.47 -11.41
CA LEU A 31 56.32 8.58 -12.86
C LEU A 31 55.76 9.96 -13.21
N LEU A 32 56.63 10.76 -13.83
CA LEU A 32 56.37 12.08 -14.39
C LEU A 32 55.60 11.90 -15.71
N VAL A 33 54.39 12.42 -15.81
CA VAL A 33 53.72 12.71 -17.10
C VAL A 33 53.12 14.11 -17.04
N LEU A 34 53.37 14.83 -18.12
CA LEU A 34 53.05 16.22 -18.39
C LEU A 34 51.56 16.45 -18.68
N ALA A 35 51.10 17.66 -18.34
CA ALA A 35 50.00 18.42 -18.95
C ALA A 35 48.57 17.88 -18.77
N GLY A 36 47.80 18.52 -17.88
CA GLY A 36 46.34 18.33 -17.78
C GLY A 36 45.72 18.79 -16.46
N CYS A 37 46.10 19.97 -15.94
CA CYS A 37 45.47 20.49 -14.72
C CYS A 37 44.01 20.89 -15.00
N GLY A 38 43.05 20.00 -14.70
CA GLY A 38 41.64 20.41 -14.56
C GLY A 38 40.55 19.35 -14.65
N ASP A 39 40.73 18.26 -15.39
CA ASP A 39 39.60 17.37 -15.75
C ASP A 39 39.65 15.96 -15.15
N GLU A 40 40.78 15.53 -14.60
CA GLU A 40 40.98 14.12 -14.21
C GLU A 40 40.11 13.71 -13.00
N VAL A 41 39.90 14.62 -12.04
CA VAL A 41 39.03 14.37 -10.86
C VAL A 41 37.55 14.34 -11.25
N ALA A 42 37.16 15.11 -12.28
CA ALA A 42 35.79 15.12 -12.79
C ALA A 42 35.47 13.83 -13.57
N GLN A 43 36.48 13.23 -14.20
CA GLN A 43 36.33 12.00 -14.95
C GLN A 43 36.16 10.78 -14.04
N GLU A 44 36.95 10.68 -12.96
CA GLU A 44 36.80 9.60 -11.96
C GLU A 44 35.45 9.66 -11.24
N ALA A 45 34.94 10.85 -10.95
CA ALA A 45 33.61 11.02 -10.34
C ALA A 45 32.50 10.52 -11.28
N ARG A 46 32.57 10.88 -12.57
CA ARG A 46 31.61 10.40 -13.57
C ARG A 46 31.69 8.89 -13.80
N GLU A 47 32.88 8.29 -13.74
CA GLU A 47 33.03 6.82 -13.85
C GLU A 47 32.49 6.09 -12.62
N ARG A 48 32.70 6.60 -11.41
CA ARG A 48 32.09 6.02 -10.19
C ARG A 48 30.56 6.12 -10.21
N ASP A 49 30.01 7.25 -10.67
CA ASP A 49 28.55 7.40 -10.81
C ASP A 49 27.97 6.46 -11.86
N ARG A 50 28.69 6.24 -12.98
CA ARG A 50 28.27 5.30 -14.03
C ARG A 50 28.34 3.85 -13.56
N ALA A 51 29.39 3.48 -12.81
CA ALA A 51 29.52 2.17 -12.19
C ALA A 51 28.44 1.94 -11.12
N ALA A 52 28.10 2.95 -10.33
CA ALA A 52 27.02 2.89 -9.35
C ALA A 52 25.63 2.75 -10.02
N GLN A 53 25.40 3.44 -11.15
CA GLN A 53 24.15 3.32 -11.91
C GLN A 53 24.02 1.98 -12.64
N GLN A 54 25.11 1.39 -13.12
CA GLN A 54 25.09 0.05 -13.73
C GLN A 54 24.91 -1.08 -12.71
N ALA A 55 25.38 -0.90 -11.47
CA ALA A 55 25.14 -1.86 -10.39
C ALA A 55 23.71 -1.79 -9.81
N ALA A 56 22.98 -0.70 -10.08
CA ALA A 56 21.62 -0.47 -9.60
C ALA A 56 20.55 -0.67 -10.70
N ALA A 57 20.83 -1.46 -11.73
CA ALA A 57 19.77 -1.95 -12.61
C ALA A 57 18.78 -2.76 -11.74
N PRO A 58 17.51 -2.34 -11.62
CA PRO A 58 16.51 -3.18 -10.98
C PRO A 58 16.49 -4.49 -11.75
N ALA A 59 16.64 -5.61 -11.06
CA ALA A 59 16.43 -6.93 -11.65
C ALA A 59 15.12 -6.89 -12.45
N PRO A 60 15.06 -7.47 -13.66
CA PRO A 60 13.81 -7.56 -14.39
C PRO A 60 12.81 -8.21 -13.43
N ALA A 61 11.79 -7.45 -13.04
CA ALA A 61 10.72 -7.96 -12.21
C ALA A 61 10.22 -9.21 -12.94
N ALA A 62 10.45 -10.38 -12.34
CA ALA A 62 9.83 -11.61 -12.78
C ALA A 62 8.34 -11.29 -12.85
N GLY A 63 7.81 -11.25 -14.08
CA GLY A 63 6.43 -10.85 -14.32
C GLY A 63 5.55 -11.67 -13.40
N LEU A 64 4.94 -11.01 -12.42
CA LEU A 64 3.81 -11.59 -11.72
C LEU A 64 2.88 -12.08 -12.83
N PRO A 65 2.40 -13.35 -12.79
CA PRO A 65 1.42 -13.81 -13.75
C PRO A 65 0.31 -12.76 -13.81
N PRO A 66 -0.25 -12.44 -14.99
CA PRO A 66 -1.35 -11.49 -15.09
C PRO A 66 -2.40 -11.96 -14.10
N GLN A 67 -2.52 -11.27 -12.97
CA GLN A 67 -3.49 -11.66 -11.97
C GLN A 67 -4.81 -11.65 -12.70
N ALA A 68 -5.48 -12.81 -12.76
CA ALA A 68 -6.77 -12.93 -13.42
C ALA A 68 -7.65 -11.84 -12.83
N GLN A 69 -7.86 -10.78 -13.62
CA GLN A 69 -8.51 -9.58 -13.13
C GLN A 69 -9.92 -10.02 -12.76
N SER A 70 -10.30 -9.86 -11.49
CA SER A 70 -11.64 -10.23 -11.05
C SER A 70 -12.67 -9.60 -11.99
N PRO A 71 -13.71 -10.34 -12.40
CA PRO A 71 -14.71 -9.82 -13.34
C PRO A 71 -15.53 -8.70 -12.69
N MET A 72 -15.41 -8.48 -11.38
CA MET A 72 -15.84 -7.27 -10.69
C MET A 72 -14.62 -6.40 -10.36
N ARG A 73 -14.55 -5.20 -10.96
CA ARG A 73 -13.52 -4.19 -10.66
C ARG A 73 -14.09 -3.09 -9.77
N PHE A 74 -13.22 -2.39 -9.06
CA PHE A 74 -13.61 -1.31 -8.16
C PHE A 74 -12.88 -0.01 -8.51
N GLU A 75 -13.67 1.02 -8.80
CA GLU A 75 -13.18 2.39 -8.92
C GLU A 75 -13.28 3.02 -7.54
N ILE A 76 -12.15 3.45 -6.98
CA ILE A 76 -12.07 3.96 -5.61
C ILE A 76 -11.68 5.43 -5.65
N THR A 77 -12.43 6.25 -4.93
CA THR A 77 -12.07 7.63 -4.61
C THR A 77 -11.98 7.79 -3.11
N SER A 78 -10.99 8.52 -2.62
CA SER A 78 -10.83 8.80 -1.20
C SER A 78 -10.30 10.21 -0.95
N SER A 79 -10.68 10.77 0.19
CA SER A 79 -10.17 12.03 0.70
C SER A 79 -8.73 11.86 1.22
N SER A 80 -8.00 12.98 1.30
CA SER A 80 -6.66 12.98 1.91
C SER A 80 -6.72 12.45 3.35
N GLY A 81 -5.80 11.54 3.70
CA GLY A 81 -5.80 10.88 5.01
C GLY A 81 -6.81 9.74 5.15
N VAL A 82 -7.43 9.29 4.05
CA VAL A 82 -8.31 8.11 4.03
C VAL A 82 -7.77 7.09 3.04
N GLU A 83 -7.48 5.90 3.53
CA GLU A 83 -7.16 4.73 2.72
C GLU A 83 -8.41 3.86 2.62
N VAL A 84 -8.82 3.49 1.40
CA VAL A 84 -9.92 2.56 1.14
C VAL A 84 -9.45 1.55 0.10
N ALA A 85 -9.72 0.28 0.35
CA ALA A 85 -9.52 -0.80 -0.60
C ALA A 85 -10.78 -1.66 -0.69
N ALA A 86 -10.99 -2.25 -1.86
CA ALA A 86 -12.09 -3.17 -2.09
C ALA A 86 -11.67 -4.32 -3.00
N ALA A 87 -12.12 -5.52 -2.67
CA ALA A 87 -11.86 -6.72 -3.46
C ALA A 87 -13.09 -7.62 -3.47
N ALA A 88 -13.37 -8.23 -4.63
CA ALA A 88 -14.40 -9.24 -4.74
C ALA A 88 -13.87 -10.54 -4.11
N VAL A 89 -14.61 -11.05 -3.13
CA VAL A 89 -14.31 -12.32 -2.45
C VAL A 89 -14.99 -13.49 -3.17
N ASP A 90 -16.19 -13.25 -3.70
CA ASP A 90 -16.94 -14.18 -4.55
C ASP A 90 -17.71 -13.41 -5.61
N PHE A 91 -18.07 -14.06 -6.71
CA PHE A 91 -18.87 -13.47 -7.78
C PHE A 91 -19.71 -14.49 -8.53
N ARG A 92 -20.87 -14.03 -9.01
CA ARG A 92 -21.75 -14.78 -9.89
C ARG A 92 -21.74 -14.18 -11.27
N CYS A 93 -21.58 -15.05 -12.27
CA CYS A 93 -21.67 -14.69 -13.68
C CYS A 93 -23.04 -15.04 -14.24
N VAL A 94 -23.60 -14.14 -15.07
CA VAL A 94 -24.80 -14.37 -15.88
C VAL A 94 -24.50 -13.80 -17.27
N ASP A 95 -24.81 -14.58 -18.31
CA ASP A 95 -24.61 -14.19 -19.72
C ASP A 95 -23.19 -13.66 -20.02
N GLY A 96 -22.17 -14.30 -19.43
CA GLY A 96 -20.76 -13.97 -19.63
C GLY A 96 -20.29 -12.66 -18.96
N LYS A 97 -21.08 -12.10 -18.03
CA LYS A 97 -20.70 -10.91 -17.25
C LYS A 97 -20.89 -11.13 -15.75
N ALA A 98 -20.11 -10.42 -14.94
CA ALA A 98 -20.35 -10.37 -13.49
C ALA A 98 -21.73 -9.74 -13.24
N ALA A 99 -22.63 -10.52 -12.64
CA ALA A 99 -23.99 -10.11 -12.31
C ALA A 99 -24.12 -9.69 -10.85
N SER A 100 -23.39 -10.35 -9.96
CA SER A 100 -23.26 -9.95 -8.56
C SER A 100 -21.92 -10.38 -7.96
N ALA A 101 -21.50 -9.73 -6.88
CA ALA A 101 -20.30 -10.03 -6.12
C ALA A 101 -20.54 -9.88 -4.61
N GLU A 102 -19.79 -10.67 -3.86
CA GLU A 102 -19.48 -10.43 -2.46
C GLU A 102 -18.17 -9.65 -2.38
N VAL A 103 -18.16 -8.52 -1.66
CA VAL A 103 -17.07 -7.56 -1.67
C VAL A 103 -16.57 -7.31 -0.27
N GLN A 104 -15.28 -7.52 -0.05
CA GLN A 104 -14.61 -7.07 1.15
C GLN A 104 -14.14 -5.63 0.94
N VAL A 105 -14.46 -4.77 1.91
CA VAL A 105 -14.02 -3.39 1.96
C VAL A 105 -13.16 -3.20 3.19
N ASP A 106 -11.97 -2.66 2.98
CA ASP A 106 -11.00 -2.30 4.00
C ASP A 106 -10.87 -0.78 4.04
N TRP A 107 -10.82 -0.19 5.23
CA TRP A 107 -10.63 1.25 5.39
C TRP A 107 -9.75 1.62 6.57
N LYS A 108 -9.10 2.77 6.43
CA LYS A 108 -8.35 3.43 7.49
C LYS A 108 -8.47 4.95 7.33
N VAL A 109 -8.95 5.60 8.38
CA VAL A 109 -9.11 7.05 8.48
C VAL A 109 -8.06 7.59 9.44
N ALA A 110 -7.18 8.44 8.92
CA ALA A 110 -6.14 9.15 9.66
C ALA A 110 -6.47 10.65 9.85
N ILE A 111 -7.71 11.06 9.57
CA ILE A 111 -8.17 12.43 9.77
C ILE A 111 -8.43 12.67 11.27
N PRO A 112 -7.79 13.66 11.90
CA PRO A 112 -8.02 13.98 13.31
C PRO A 112 -9.50 14.29 13.59
N GLY A 113 -10.05 13.72 14.67
CA GLY A 113 -11.45 13.93 15.07
C GLY A 113 -12.45 12.95 14.43
N VAL A 114 -12.09 12.28 13.33
CA VAL A 114 -12.94 11.23 12.74
C VAL A 114 -12.58 9.89 13.36
N THR A 115 -13.44 9.38 14.24
CA THR A 115 -13.20 8.13 14.98
C THR A 115 -14.12 6.98 14.56
N ALA A 116 -15.18 7.28 13.80
CA ALA A 116 -16.15 6.31 13.32
C ALA A 116 -16.65 6.70 11.93
N VAL A 117 -17.04 5.69 11.16
CA VAL A 117 -17.59 5.83 9.81
C VAL A 117 -18.93 5.13 9.70
N ARG A 118 -19.74 5.62 8.76
CA ARG A 118 -20.91 4.95 8.22
C ARG A 118 -20.63 4.60 6.77
N ILE A 119 -20.93 3.37 6.37
CA ILE A 119 -20.89 2.96 4.97
C ILE A 119 -22.32 2.83 4.46
N LYS A 120 -22.66 3.61 3.44
CA LYS A 120 -23.96 3.55 2.78
C LYS A 120 -23.87 2.85 1.43
N VAL A 121 -24.91 2.11 1.11
CA VAL A 121 -25.18 1.63 -0.25
C VAL A 121 -25.92 2.73 -1.00
N VAL A 122 -25.37 3.11 -2.14
CA VAL A 122 -25.90 4.14 -3.03
C VAL A 122 -26.14 3.48 -4.38
N ALA A 123 -27.39 3.52 -4.84
CA ALA A 123 -27.82 3.00 -6.14
C ALA A 123 -28.73 4.01 -6.82
N GLU A 124 -28.68 4.09 -8.14
CA GLU A 124 -29.50 5.03 -8.90
C GLU A 124 -31.00 4.73 -8.73
N GLY A 125 -31.80 5.77 -8.50
CA GLY A 125 -33.25 5.64 -8.32
C GLY A 125 -33.69 5.02 -6.99
N VAL A 126 -32.76 4.74 -6.07
CA VAL A 126 -33.03 4.16 -4.75
C VAL A 126 -32.50 5.10 -3.66
N GLN A 127 -33.20 5.16 -2.53
CA GLN A 127 -32.74 5.91 -1.36
C GLN A 127 -31.49 5.26 -0.76
N ASP A 128 -30.50 6.07 -0.41
CA ASP A 128 -29.27 5.61 0.23
C ASP A 128 -29.59 4.84 1.53
N LYS A 129 -28.96 3.69 1.71
CA LYS A 129 -29.18 2.83 2.88
C LYS A 129 -27.88 2.60 3.64
N THR A 130 -27.88 2.81 4.95
CA THR A 130 -26.77 2.39 5.80
C THR A 130 -26.61 0.88 5.73
N TRP A 131 -25.44 0.43 5.30
CA TRP A 131 -25.07 -0.97 5.34
C TRP A 131 -24.38 -1.31 6.66
N THR A 132 -23.40 -0.51 7.07
CA THR A 132 -22.68 -0.73 8.34
C THR A 132 -22.18 0.57 8.95
N GLU A 133 -21.91 0.54 10.24
CA GLU A 133 -21.22 1.59 10.99
C GLU A 133 -20.10 0.93 11.81
N ALA A 134 -18.93 1.58 11.85
CA ALA A 134 -17.74 1.00 12.47
C ALA A 134 -16.75 2.09 12.89
N GLY A 135 -15.65 1.69 13.53
CA GLY A 135 -14.55 2.59 13.85
C GLY A 135 -13.85 3.16 12.61
N GLY A 136 -13.00 4.16 12.80
CA GLY A 136 -12.23 4.80 11.73
C GLY A 136 -11.23 3.88 11.01
N THR A 137 -10.98 2.68 11.53
CA THR A 137 -10.24 1.63 10.82
C THR A 137 -11.02 0.33 10.94
N GLY A 138 -11.13 -0.42 9.86
CA GLY A 138 -11.85 -1.68 9.87
C GLY A 138 -11.93 -2.37 8.52
N GLN A 139 -12.64 -3.48 8.54
CA GLN A 139 -12.93 -4.33 7.39
C GLN A 139 -14.37 -4.82 7.52
N ALA A 140 -15.08 -4.91 6.40
CA ALA A 140 -16.40 -5.51 6.33
C ALA A 140 -16.61 -6.19 4.98
N THR A 141 -17.34 -7.31 4.98
CA THR A 141 -17.70 -8.04 3.76
C THR A 141 -19.19 -7.92 3.51
N THR A 142 -19.56 -7.54 2.29
CA THR A 142 -20.96 -7.45 1.87
C THR A 142 -21.60 -8.84 1.80
N GLY A 143 -22.88 -8.90 1.43
CA GLY A 143 -23.43 -10.14 0.87
C GLY A 143 -23.22 -10.19 -0.64
N PRO A 144 -23.72 -11.24 -1.32
CA PRO A 144 -23.59 -11.45 -2.77
C PRO A 144 -24.59 -10.61 -3.57
N TRP A 145 -24.67 -9.31 -3.27
CA TRP A 145 -25.65 -8.38 -3.85
C TRP A 145 -25.02 -7.17 -4.55
N VAL A 146 -23.70 -6.99 -4.47
CA VAL A 146 -23.04 -5.87 -5.17
C VAL A 146 -23.08 -6.15 -6.67
N ASN A 147 -23.64 -5.23 -7.45
CA ASN A 147 -23.75 -5.34 -8.90
C ASN A 147 -23.16 -4.12 -9.61
N ASP A 148 -23.21 -4.12 -10.94
CA ASP A 148 -22.65 -3.03 -11.75
C ASP A 148 -23.25 -1.67 -11.39
N GLY A 149 -22.39 -0.68 -11.20
CA GLY A 149 -22.78 0.69 -10.88
C GLY A 149 -23.17 0.95 -9.42
N MET A 150 -23.31 -0.08 -8.58
CA MET A 150 -23.49 0.12 -7.13
C MET A 150 -22.29 0.83 -6.53
N ARG A 151 -22.58 1.66 -5.53
CA ARG A 151 -21.57 2.42 -4.79
C ARG A 151 -21.67 2.17 -3.30
N LEU A 152 -20.52 2.01 -2.67
CA LEU A 152 -20.36 2.00 -1.22
C LEU A 152 -19.69 3.32 -0.82
N ARG A 153 -20.45 4.20 -0.18
CA ARG A 153 -19.97 5.52 0.24
C ARG A 153 -19.59 5.49 1.72
N LEU A 154 -18.33 5.81 2.03
CA LEU A 154 -17.85 6.03 3.38
C LEU A 154 -18.13 7.49 3.79
N GLU A 155 -18.81 7.67 4.92
CA GLU A 155 -19.08 8.97 5.53
C GLU A 155 -18.54 9.00 6.97
N ALA A 156 -18.03 10.15 7.41
CA ALA A 156 -17.71 10.36 8.82
C ALA A 156 -19.01 10.36 9.63
N LEU A 157 -19.04 9.59 10.73
CA LEU A 157 -20.24 9.50 11.58
C LEU A 157 -20.51 10.81 12.34
N SER A 158 -19.48 11.63 12.55
CA SER A 158 -19.54 12.90 13.30
C SER A 158 -20.35 13.99 12.61
N ASP A 159 -20.22 14.11 11.29
CA ASP A 159 -20.76 15.24 10.51
C ASP A 159 -21.34 14.85 9.14
N GLY A 160 -21.22 13.59 8.73
CA GLY A 160 -21.71 13.09 7.44
C GLY A 160 -20.81 13.43 6.25
N SER A 161 -19.59 13.95 6.48
CA SER A 161 -18.64 14.27 5.42
C SER A 161 -18.27 13.01 4.64
N VAL A 162 -18.25 13.10 3.31
CA VAL A 162 -17.83 11.99 2.45
C VAL A 162 -16.32 11.81 2.52
N LEU A 163 -15.89 10.62 2.92
CA LEU A 163 -14.49 10.25 3.10
C LEU A 163 -13.95 9.44 1.92
N GLY A 164 -14.82 8.73 1.23
CA GLY A 164 -14.49 7.97 0.04
C GLY A 164 -15.70 7.24 -0.54
N GLU A 165 -15.52 6.72 -1.73
CA GLU A 165 -16.53 5.96 -2.47
C GLU A 165 -15.88 4.83 -3.24
N VAL A 166 -16.50 3.65 -3.18
CA VAL A 166 -16.14 2.47 -3.96
C VAL A 166 -17.26 2.21 -4.95
N ARG A 167 -16.98 2.29 -6.26
CA ARG A 167 -17.93 1.96 -7.33
C ARG A 167 -17.60 0.63 -7.96
N ALA A 168 -18.57 -0.28 -8.00
CA ALA A 168 -18.44 -1.57 -8.66
C ALA A 168 -18.63 -1.43 -10.18
N VAL A 169 -17.76 -2.08 -10.96
CA VAL A 169 -17.79 -2.08 -12.43
C VAL A 169 -17.69 -3.51 -12.95
N ALA A 170 -18.77 -3.98 -13.57
CA ALA A 170 -18.84 -5.31 -14.15
C ALA A 170 -17.99 -5.45 -15.41
N GLY A 171 -17.22 -6.53 -15.42
CA GLY A 171 -16.42 -7.01 -16.53
C GLY A 171 -16.91 -8.38 -17.01
N PRO A 172 -16.27 -8.90 -18.07
CA PRO A 172 -16.58 -10.22 -18.61
C PRO A 172 -16.15 -11.33 -17.64
N CYS A 173 -16.93 -12.40 -17.58
CA CYS A 173 -16.50 -13.66 -16.99
C CYS A 173 -15.97 -14.57 -18.11
N THR A 174 -14.67 -14.84 -18.08
CA THR A 174 -13.99 -15.72 -19.04
C THR A 174 -13.81 -17.11 -18.49
#